data_AF-A0A8S1L3A6-F1
#
_entry.id   AF-A0A8S1L3A6-F1
#
_cell.length_a   1.000
_cell.length_b   1.000
_cell.length_c   1.000
_cell.angle_alpha   90.00
_cell.angle_beta   90.00
_cell.angle_gamma   90.00
#
_symmetry.space_group_name_H-M   'P 1'
#
loop_
_entity.id
_entity.type
_entity.pdbx_description
1 polymer ?
#
loop_
_entity_poly.entity_id
_entity_poly.type
_entity_poly.pdbx_seq_one_letter_code
_entity_poly.pdbx_strand_id
1 'polypeptide(L)'
;MMAVLFLIGKGIEKSNVINELLTKLEGKPNYQMASHYPLVIFDCQFKQELWNLNLECHTQFIQGVYENLRETLSKKYIEYLHFYSMGAALLKVPVPDNKNKIDEKKSLIFQKSGDTVEGTIQNLKGKRIEKYDIKIQKVKEYQERCLQKNQFENQ
;
A
#
# COMPACT_ATOMS: atom_id res chain seq x y z
N MET A 1 25.23 -29.02 3.19
CA MET A 1 26.22 -28.44 4.14
C MET A 1 25.85 -28.71 5.61
N MET A 2 24.62 -28.41 6.06
CA MET A 2 24.24 -28.56 7.48
C MET A 2 24.54 -29.93 8.10
N ALA A 3 24.27 -31.04 7.40
CA ALA A 3 24.49 -32.39 7.92
C ALA A 3 25.95 -32.65 8.31
N VAL A 4 26.90 -32.22 7.47
CA VAL A 4 28.34 -32.39 7.72
C VAL A 4 28.78 -31.59 8.94
N LEU A 5 28.28 -30.36 9.08
CA LEU A 5 28.58 -29.52 10.25
C LEU A 5 28.08 -30.16 11.56
N PHE A 6 26.92 -30.82 11.54
CA PHE A 6 26.43 -31.57 12.70
C PHE A 6 27.31 -32.79 13.03
N LEU A 7 27.83 -33.51 12.02
CA LEU A 7 28.73 -34.65 12.25
C LEU A 7 30.06 -34.21 12.88
N ILE A 8 30.58 -33.05 12.46
CA ILE A 8 31.77 -32.44 13.06
C ILE A 8 31.48 -32.01 14.50
N GLY A 9 30.34 -31.36 14.75
CA GLY A 9 29.91 -30.98 16.10
C GLY A 9 29.72 -32.17 17.05
N LYS A 10 29.40 -33.35 16.51
CA LYS A 10 29.35 -34.63 17.25
C LYS A 10 30.71 -35.30 17.43
N GLY A 11 31.77 -34.80 16.80
CA GLY A 11 33.12 -35.39 16.83
C GLY A 11 33.27 -36.65 15.96
N ILE A 12 32.30 -36.93 15.07
CA ILE A 12 32.36 -38.09 14.16
C ILE A 12 33.28 -37.78 12.98
N GLU A 13 33.31 -36.52 12.55
CA GLU A 13 34.11 -36.04 11.41
C GLU A 13 35.12 -34.98 11.84
N LYS A 14 36.27 -34.94 11.17
CA LYS A 14 37.31 -33.94 11.43
C LYS A 14 36.94 -32.60 10.78
N SER A 15 37.32 -31.49 11.40
CA SER A 15 37.10 -30.15 10.84
C SER A 15 37.74 -29.94 9.46
N ASN A 16 38.86 -30.63 9.19
CA ASN A 16 39.57 -30.53 7.91
C ASN A 16 38.76 -31.06 6.70
N VAL A 17 37.74 -31.88 6.95
CA VAL A 17 36.86 -32.43 5.90
C VAL A 17 36.13 -31.33 5.13
N ILE A 18 35.80 -30.21 5.78
CA ILE A 18 35.14 -29.07 5.11
C ILE A 18 36.01 -28.51 3.98
N ASN A 19 37.32 -28.35 4.24
CA ASN A 19 38.26 -27.82 3.26
C ASN A 19 38.40 -28.78 2.09
N GLU A 20 38.48 -30.08 2.34
CA GLU A 20 38.56 -31.11 1.31
C GLU A 20 37.31 -31.13 0.42
N LEU A 21 36.12 -31.03 1.03
CA LEU A 21 34.84 -30.98 0.33
C LEU A 21 34.69 -29.73 -0.55
N LEU A 22 35.20 -28.58 -0.12
CA LEU A 22 35.09 -27.33 -0.86
C LEU A 22 36.13 -27.18 -1.99
N THR A 23 37.29 -27.84 -1.86
CA THR A 23 38.43 -27.60 -2.78
C THR A 23 38.74 -28.76 -3.71
N LYS A 24 38.45 -30.00 -3.33
CA LYS A 24 38.97 -31.20 -4.05
C LYS A 24 37.90 -32.05 -4.73
N LEU A 25 36.62 -31.88 -4.39
CA LEU A 25 35.55 -32.68 -5.01
C LEU A 25 34.78 -31.88 -6.06
N GLU A 26 34.79 -32.40 -7.28
CA GLU A 26 33.95 -31.91 -8.39
C GLU A 26 32.50 -32.42 -8.31
N GLY A 27 32.24 -33.43 -7.46
CA GLY A 27 30.96 -34.11 -7.34
C GLY A 27 30.24 -33.89 -6.01
N LYS A 28 28.94 -34.22 -5.99
CA LYS A 28 28.13 -34.18 -4.76
C LYS A 28 28.67 -35.19 -3.75
N PRO A 29 29.05 -34.76 -2.54
CA PRO A 29 29.58 -35.68 -1.54
C PRO A 29 28.47 -36.59 -1.00
N ASN A 30 28.84 -37.82 -0.66
CA ASN A 30 27.92 -38.85 -0.15
C ASN A 30 27.62 -38.65 1.34
N TYR A 31 26.96 -37.54 1.67
CA TYR A 31 26.39 -37.30 2.99
C TYR A 31 24.87 -37.31 2.92
N GLN A 32 24.24 -37.87 3.95
CA GLN A 32 22.80 -37.75 4.10
C GLN A 32 22.40 -36.28 4.18
N MET A 33 21.32 -35.94 3.50
CA MET A 33 20.80 -34.58 3.52
C MET A 33 20.29 -34.25 4.92
N ALA A 34 20.53 -33.03 5.38
CA ALA A 34 19.97 -32.59 6.65
C ALA A 34 18.44 -32.54 6.55
N SER A 35 17.76 -32.76 7.67
CA SER A 35 16.31 -32.59 7.76
C SER A 35 15.89 -31.18 7.35
N HIS A 36 14.72 -31.06 6.71
CA HIS A 36 14.13 -29.76 6.36
C HIS A 36 13.65 -28.98 7.59
N TYR A 37 13.51 -29.63 8.75
CA TYR A 37 13.07 -28.99 9.97
C TYR A 37 14.27 -28.69 10.88
N PRO A 38 14.46 -27.46 11.42
CA PRO A 38 13.66 -26.23 11.26
C PRO A 38 14.32 -25.24 10.30
N LEU A 39 14.45 -25.56 9.01
CA LEU A 39 15.00 -24.60 8.03
C LEU A 39 13.99 -23.48 7.80
N VAL A 40 14.25 -22.29 8.34
CA VAL A 40 13.41 -21.10 8.18
C VAL A 40 14.13 -20.10 7.28
N ILE A 41 13.44 -19.62 6.25
CA ILE A 41 13.91 -18.49 5.44
C ILE A 41 13.78 -17.24 6.31
N PHE A 42 14.92 -16.70 6.74
CA PHE A 42 14.95 -15.58 7.69
C PHE A 42 14.75 -14.23 7.00
N ASP A 43 15.58 -13.93 6.00
CA ASP A 43 15.54 -12.66 5.27
C ASP A 43 15.95 -12.88 3.81
N CYS A 44 15.37 -12.09 2.91
CA CYS A 44 15.67 -12.09 1.49
C CYS A 44 16.24 -10.71 1.12
N GLN A 45 17.55 -10.63 0.99
CA GLN A 45 18.22 -9.40 0.58
C GLN A 45 18.11 -9.24 -0.94
N PHE A 46 17.46 -8.19 -1.38
CA PHE A 46 17.40 -7.80 -2.78
C PHE A 46 18.37 -6.66 -3.04
N LYS A 47 19.24 -6.80 -4.04
CA LYS A 47 20.11 -5.71 -4.48
C LYS A 47 19.24 -4.57 -4.99
N GLN A 48 19.47 -3.35 -4.50
CA GLN A 48 18.75 -2.15 -4.94
C GLN A 48 18.86 -1.92 -6.46
N GLU A 49 19.95 -2.37 -7.08
CA GLU A 49 20.22 -2.27 -8.52
C GLU A 49 19.23 -3.03 -9.40
N LEU A 50 18.48 -3.99 -8.85
CA LEU A 50 17.45 -4.73 -9.60
C LEU A 50 16.15 -3.95 -9.74
N TRP A 51 16.01 -2.82 -9.02
CA TRP A 51 14.84 -1.96 -9.04
C TRP A 51 15.12 -0.74 -9.92
N ASN A 52 15.42 -0.97 -11.20
CA ASN A 52 15.28 0.08 -12.20
C ASN A 52 13.79 0.37 -12.37
N LEU A 53 13.24 1.23 -11.50
CA LEU A 53 11.88 1.74 -11.63
C LEU A 53 11.82 2.56 -12.91
N ASN A 54 11.50 1.89 -14.03
CA ASN A 54 11.06 2.60 -15.21
C ASN A 54 9.69 3.22 -14.88
N LEU A 55 9.71 4.51 -14.54
CA LEU A 55 8.52 5.28 -14.17
C LEU A 55 7.41 5.17 -15.23
N GLU A 56 7.80 5.02 -16.49
CA GLU A 56 6.88 4.89 -17.62
C GLU A 56 6.16 3.53 -17.62
N CYS A 57 6.90 2.44 -17.37
CA CYS A 57 6.33 1.09 -17.23
C CYS A 57 5.35 1.03 -16.04
N HIS A 58 5.71 1.65 -14.91
CA HIS A 58 4.86 1.68 -13.73
C HIS A 58 3.58 2.50 -13.96
N THR A 59 3.67 3.61 -14.71
CA THR A 59 2.50 4.44 -15.04
C THR A 59 1.55 3.70 -15.99
N GLN A 60 2.07 3.02 -17.01
CA GLN A 60 1.29 2.19 -17.93
C GLN A 60 0.58 1.04 -17.19
N PHE A 61 1.28 0.36 -16.28
CA PHE A 61 0.69 -0.69 -15.46
C PHE A 61 -0.45 -0.16 -14.60
N ILE A 62 -0.22 0.95 -13.88
CA ILE A 62 -1.23 1.58 -13.03
C ILE A 62 -2.45 2.01 -13.86
N GLN A 63 -2.23 2.62 -15.02
CA GLN A 63 -3.32 3.02 -15.91
C GLN A 63 -4.13 1.81 -16.39
N GLY A 64 -3.47 0.72 -16.76
CA GLY A 64 -4.13 -0.53 -17.13
C GLY A 64 -4.97 -1.11 -15.98
N VAL A 65 -4.46 -1.07 -14.74
CA VAL A 65 -5.22 -1.51 -13.56
C VAL A 65 -6.45 -0.63 -13.33
N TYR A 66 -6.32 0.70 -13.44
CA TYR A 66 -7.45 1.62 -13.27
C TYR A 66 -8.55 1.39 -14.29
N GLU A 67 -8.22 1.23 -15.58
CA GLU A 67 -9.23 1.00 -16.62
C GLU A 67 -9.91 -0.36 -16.44
N ASN A 68 -9.15 -1.42 -16.14
CA ASN A 68 -9.71 -2.74 -15.88
C ASN A 68 -10.68 -2.74 -14.67
N LEU A 69 -10.32 -2.06 -13.59
CA LEU A 69 -11.18 -1.92 -12.42
C LEU A 69 -12.43 -1.10 -12.76
N ARG A 70 -12.29 0.01 -13.49
CA ARG A 70 -13.40 0.87 -13.92
C ARG A 70 -14.39 0.09 -14.79
N GLU A 71 -13.90 -0.67 -15.75
CA GLU A 71 -14.74 -1.52 -16.60
C GLU A 71 -15.45 -2.60 -15.78
N THR A 72 -14.74 -3.27 -14.88
CA THR A 72 -15.32 -4.36 -14.07
C THR A 72 -16.42 -3.83 -13.14
N LEU A 73 -16.15 -2.72 -12.46
CA LEU A 73 -17.11 -2.10 -11.54
C LEU A 73 -18.32 -1.54 -12.29
N SER A 74 -18.13 -0.90 -13.43
CA SER A 74 -19.24 -0.36 -14.23
C SER A 74 -20.14 -1.49 -14.76
N LYS A 75 -19.57 -2.58 -15.29
CA LYS A 75 -20.32 -3.76 -15.71
C LYS A 75 -21.14 -4.35 -14.56
N LYS A 76 -20.53 -4.55 -13.39
CA LYS A 76 -21.22 -5.08 -12.20
C LYS A 76 -22.33 -4.17 -11.68
N TYR A 77 -22.12 -2.86 -11.72
CA TYR A 77 -23.12 -1.89 -11.30
C TYR A 77 -24.34 -1.91 -12.22
N ILE A 78 -24.13 -2.01 -13.53
CA ILE A 78 -25.20 -2.14 -14.52
C ILE A 78 -25.97 -3.45 -14.32
N GLU A 79 -25.27 -4.58 -14.13
CA GLU A 79 -25.90 -5.87 -13.80
C GLU A 79 -26.80 -5.78 -12.55
N TYR A 80 -26.32 -5.13 -11.49
CA TYR A 80 -27.10 -4.91 -10.27
C TYR A 80 -28.35 -4.06 -10.53
N LEU A 81 -28.23 -2.96 -11.28
CA LEU A 81 -29.37 -2.11 -11.62
C LEU A 81 -30.40 -2.84 -12.48
N HIS A 82 -29.96 -3.68 -13.43
CA HIS A 82 -30.85 -4.53 -14.21
C HIS A 82 -31.59 -5.55 -13.35
N PHE A 83 -30.89 -6.19 -12.40
CA PHE A 83 -31.52 -7.12 -11.47
C PHE A 83 -32.57 -6.42 -10.59
N TYR A 84 -32.23 -5.23 -10.06
CA TYR A 84 -33.14 -4.44 -9.24
C TYR A 84 -34.38 -3.97 -10.02
N SER A 85 -34.21 -3.49 -11.25
CA SER A 85 -35.35 -3.06 -12.08
C SER A 85 -36.25 -4.23 -12.49
N MET A 86 -35.67 -5.39 -12.79
CA MET A 86 -36.42 -6.61 -13.08
C MET A 86 -37.20 -7.11 -11.86
N GLY A 87 -36.59 -7.10 -10.66
CA GLY A 87 -37.26 -7.43 -9.41
C GLY A 87 -38.40 -6.45 -9.07
N ALA A 88 -38.19 -5.15 -9.26
CA ALA A 88 -39.22 -4.13 -9.06
C ALA A 88 -40.42 -4.31 -10.02
N ALA A 89 -40.16 -4.68 -11.28
CA ALA A 89 -41.19 -4.96 -12.27
C ALA A 89 -42.05 -6.19 -11.92
N LEU A 90 -41.44 -7.26 -11.38
CA LEU A 90 -42.15 -8.47 -10.95
C LEU A 90 -43.00 -8.25 -9.69
N LEU A 91 -42.53 -7.40 -8.77
CA LEU A 91 -43.19 -7.16 -7.49
C LEU A 91 -44.24 -6.03 -7.53
N LYS A 92 -44.47 -5.36 -8.69
CA LYS A 92 -45.28 -4.12 -8.80
C LYS A 92 -44.97 -3.15 -7.64
N VAL A 93 -43.72 -3.10 -7.21
CA VAL A 93 -43.32 -2.14 -6.17
C VAL A 93 -43.52 -0.77 -6.79
N PRO A 94 -44.14 0.20 -6.08
CA PRO A 94 -44.22 1.55 -6.58
C PRO A 94 -42.78 2.02 -6.79
N VAL A 95 -42.37 2.14 -8.05
CA VAL A 95 -41.23 2.99 -8.39
C VAL A 95 -41.58 4.34 -7.79
N PRO A 96 -40.72 4.95 -6.95
CA PRO A 96 -40.98 6.30 -6.50
C PRO A 96 -40.96 7.20 -7.74
N ASP A 97 -42.15 7.42 -8.30
CA ASP A 97 -42.40 8.47 -9.26
C ASP A 97 -42.04 9.76 -8.54
N ASN A 98 -40.90 10.33 -8.93
CA ASN A 98 -40.44 11.62 -8.45
C ASN A 98 -41.29 12.72 -9.11
N LYS A 99 -42.59 12.67 -8.85
CA LYS A 99 -43.58 13.67 -9.22
C LYS A 99 -44.39 13.98 -7.96
N ASN A 100 -43.83 14.92 -7.21
CA ASN A 100 -44.48 15.82 -6.26
C ASN A 100 -44.84 15.28 -4.86
N LYS A 101 -43.93 15.52 -3.92
CA LYS A 101 -44.12 15.98 -2.52
C LYS A 101 -42.73 15.90 -1.85
N ILE A 102 -41.89 16.94 -1.80
CA ILE A 102 -42.09 18.17 -1.01
C ILE A 102 -43.22 17.96 -0.02
N ASP A 103 -42.93 17.29 1.09
CA ASP A 103 -43.27 17.82 2.40
C ASP A 103 -42.57 17.00 3.49
N GLU A 104 -41.89 17.76 4.35
CA GLU A 104 -41.29 17.39 5.63
C GLU A 104 -39.93 16.68 5.64
N LYS A 105 -38.92 17.48 6.02
CA LYS A 105 -37.59 17.10 6.55
C LYS A 105 -36.51 16.79 5.52
N LYS A 106 -36.08 17.85 4.84
CA LYS A 106 -34.71 18.41 4.89
C LYS A 106 -34.69 19.53 3.87
N SER A 107 -35.06 20.75 4.29
CA SER A 107 -34.70 21.92 3.49
C SER A 107 -33.17 21.93 3.41
N LEU A 108 -32.63 21.54 2.27
CA LEU A 108 -31.28 21.92 1.89
C LEU A 108 -31.26 23.43 2.01
N ILE A 109 -30.50 23.93 2.98
CA ILE A 109 -30.18 25.34 3.07
C ILE A 109 -29.39 25.61 1.80
N PHE A 110 -30.07 26.13 0.76
CA PHE A 110 -29.39 26.85 -0.29
C PHE A 110 -28.70 28.01 0.41
N GLN A 111 -27.37 27.93 0.55
CA GLN A 111 -26.58 29.08 0.95
C GLN A 111 -26.87 30.17 -0.07
N LYS A 112 -27.52 31.25 0.38
CA LYS A 112 -27.62 32.47 -0.42
C LYS A 112 -26.18 32.88 -0.75
N SER A 113 -25.84 32.84 -2.03
CA SER A 113 -24.62 33.46 -2.53
C SER A 113 -24.80 34.97 -2.44
N GLY A 114 -24.26 35.54 -1.36
CA GLY A 114 -24.08 36.97 -1.11
C GLY A 114 -23.44 37.11 0.28
N ASP A 115 -22.34 37.80 0.52
CA ASP A 115 -21.55 38.73 -0.30
C ASP A 115 -20.07 38.64 0.13
N THR A 116 -19.18 38.92 -0.82
CA THR A 116 -17.70 38.95 -0.73
C THR A 116 -16.98 37.60 -0.57
N VAL A 117 -16.08 37.30 -1.52
CA VAL A 117 -15.32 36.04 -1.67
C VAL A 117 -14.54 35.66 -0.40
N GLU A 118 -14.09 36.66 0.36
CA GLU A 118 -13.27 36.51 1.56
C GLU A 118 -14.03 35.87 2.73
N GLY A 119 -15.33 36.19 2.90
CA GLY A 119 -16.17 35.62 3.94
C GLY A 119 -16.49 34.14 3.69
N THR A 120 -16.65 33.76 2.42
CA THR A 120 -16.84 32.37 2.01
C THR A 120 -15.58 31.54 2.26
N ILE A 121 -14.40 32.11 1.99
CA ILE A 121 -13.10 31.46 2.27
C ILE A 121 -12.90 31.27 3.78
N GLN A 122 -13.27 32.25 4.61
CA GLN A 122 -13.22 32.11 6.07
C GLN A 122 -14.14 31.00 6.59
N ASN A 123 -15.35 30.88 6.06
CA ASN A 123 -16.29 29.82 6.47
C ASN A 123 -15.86 28.42 6.00
N LEU A 124 -15.11 28.32 4.90
CA LEU A 124 -14.55 27.06 4.38
C LEU A 124 -13.26 26.63 5.10
N LYS A 125 -12.56 27.57 5.76
CA LYS A 125 -11.45 27.26 6.67
C LYS A 125 -11.99 26.69 7.98
N GLY A 126 -12.46 25.45 7.94
CA GLY A 126 -12.87 24.73 9.14
C GLY A 126 -11.68 24.53 10.09
N LYS A 127 -11.92 24.44 11.41
CA LYS A 127 -10.93 24.20 12.49
C LYS A 127 -9.96 23.03 12.24
N ARG A 128 -10.28 22.12 11.32
CA ARG A 128 -9.39 21.03 10.87
C ARG A 128 -8.23 21.53 10.02
N ILE A 129 -8.42 22.53 9.14
CA ILE A 129 -7.38 23.09 8.26
C ILE A 129 -6.31 23.81 9.10
N GLU A 130 -6.73 24.65 10.04
CA GLU A 130 -5.79 25.34 10.97
C GLU A 130 -4.92 24.34 11.75
N LYS A 131 -5.51 23.19 12.15
CA LYS A 131 -4.76 22.12 12.81
C LYS A 131 -3.69 21.49 11.90
N TYR A 132 -3.95 21.39 10.60
CA TYR A 132 -2.97 20.90 9.63
C TYR A 132 -1.89 21.95 9.34
N ASP A 133 -2.25 23.22 9.24
CA ASP A 133 -1.28 24.32 9.05
C ASP A 133 -0.31 24.41 10.23
N ILE A 134 -0.82 24.31 11.47
CA ILE A 134 0.01 24.23 12.69
C ILE A 134 0.93 23.00 12.65
N LYS A 135 0.43 21.85 12.15
CA LYS A 135 1.24 20.63 12.04
C LYS A 135 2.35 20.78 11.01
N ILE A 136 2.07 21.41 9.87
CA ILE A 136 3.06 21.71 8.83
C ILE A 136 4.12 22.67 9.37
N GLN A 137 3.72 23.70 10.12
CA GLN A 137 4.65 24.67 10.70
C GLN A 137 5.62 24.00 11.69
N LYS A 138 5.12 23.13 12.57
CA LYS A 138 5.97 22.37 13.52
C LYS A 138 6.97 21.47 12.83
N VAL A 139 6.61 20.88 11.70
CA VAL A 139 7.52 20.04 10.91
C VAL A 139 8.63 20.88 10.29
N LYS A 140 8.31 22.07 9.75
CA LYS A 140 9.31 23.00 9.20
C LYS A 140 10.29 23.49 10.27
N GLU A 141 9.78 23.90 11.44
CA GLU A 141 10.61 24.32 12.58
C GLU A 141 11.53 23.21 13.10
N TYR A 142 11.10 21.95 13.01
CA TYR A 142 11.96 20.81 13.35
C TYR A 142 13.08 20.64 12.32
N GLN A 143 12.75 20.71 11.03
CA GLN A 143 13.72 20.61 9.93
C GLN A 143 14.77 21.72 9.99
N GLU A 144 14.36 22.96 10.25
CA GLU A 144 15.27 24.10 10.39
C GLU A 144 16.21 23.95 11.59
N ARG A 145 15.72 23.44 12.73
CA ARG A 145 16.57 23.12 13.89
C ARG A 145 17.57 22.01 13.59
N CYS A 146 17.18 20.99 12.84
CA CYS A 146 18.10 19.94 12.39
C CYS A 146 19.18 20.50 11.45
N LEU A 147 18.80 21.36 10.50
CA LEU A 147 19.73 22.00 9.57
C LEU A 147 20.72 22.92 10.29
N GLN A 148 20.25 23.71 11.25
CA GLN A 148 21.10 24.57 12.07
C GLN A 148 22.08 23.74 12.92
N LYS A 149 21.62 22.66 13.58
CA LYS A 149 22.51 21.75 14.32
C LYS A 149 23.59 21.14 13.44
N ASN A 150 23.24 20.71 12.23
CA ASN A 150 24.20 20.16 11.27
C ASN A 150 25.21 21.21 10.76
N GLN A 151 24.89 22.50 10.80
CA GLN A 151 25.82 23.58 10.47
C GLN A 151 26.76 23.94 11.62
N PHE A 152 26.29 23.83 12.88
CA PHE A 152 27.13 24.02 14.07
C PHE A 152 28.07 22.84 14.36
N GLU A 153 27.75 21.63 13.89
CA GLU A 153 28.62 20.44 14.04
C GLU A 153 29.73 20.36 12.96
N ASN A 154 29.68 21.20 11.93
CA ASN A 154 30.65 21.25 10.82
C ASN A 154 31.55 22.52 10.84
N GLN A 155 31.60 23.24 11.97
CA GLN A 155 32.60 24.29 12.28
C GLN A 155 33.43 23.86 13.47
#